data_AF-A0A4S3JXS6-F1
#
_entry.id   AF-A0A4S3JXS6-F1
#
_cell.length_a   1.000
_cell.length_b   1.000
_cell.length_c   1.000
_cell.angle_alpha   90.00
_cell.angle_beta   90.00
_cell.angle_gamma   90.00
#
_symmetry.space_group_name_H-M   'P 1'
#
loop_
_entity.id
_entity.type
_entity.pdbx_description
1 polymer ?
#
loop_
_entity_poly.entity_id
_entity_poly.type
_entity_poly.pdbx_seq_one_letter_code
_entity_poly.pdbx_strand_id
1 'polypeptide(L)'
;MTAGAFSEWRKLPVSLSELCINTTLRCGQSFRWHHVPDTEEWRCVLHGRLLSLKQDHNYLYYRTYISPKPIPSIRPNPVSPEANSAASNDDDYTLSLIKHYLNLSSNLTDLYTYWSSQDPNFKKKAPKFTGIRILRQDAWEALVSFICSSNNNISRISQMVEKLCLHYGPAIASIDGRAYHDFPSPEALTGKDVESRLRGLGFGYRAKYIYRTAVMVATEKEEGWLDSLRNPECPAFGGKSAPAGEMFPEGRQGYRETHEKLLSLQGVGPKVADCVCLMGLGWGESVPVDTHVWQIAQRDYKFGKGSHKSLTKATYDAVGNHFRKLWGKEAGWAHSVLFTADLRSFSDRLVASKTVKVKMDVDVDVKDEEDNDGTKIETSVTTSTVALKRPASVDGVKVEPLDDEWKENVTSTAVIQASQTTTSRRMSKRLRSR
;
A
#
# COMPACT_ATOMS: atom_id res chain seq x y z
N MET A 1 -18.55 29.66 -17.98
CA MET A 1 -17.37 28.82 -17.67
C MET A 1 -17.84 27.39 -17.70
N THR A 2 -17.46 26.59 -18.69
CA THR A 2 -17.72 25.15 -18.64
C THR A 2 -16.96 24.61 -17.44
N ALA A 3 -17.66 24.06 -16.45
CA ALA A 3 -17.04 23.30 -15.37
C ALA A 3 -16.59 21.95 -15.94
N GLY A 4 -15.46 21.43 -15.48
CA GLY A 4 -15.08 20.06 -15.84
C GLY A 4 -15.99 19.05 -15.17
N ALA A 5 -15.93 17.81 -15.62
CA ALA A 5 -16.75 16.72 -15.09
C ALA A 5 -15.89 15.46 -14.93
N PHE A 6 -16.26 14.62 -13.98
CA PHE A 6 -15.69 13.28 -13.91
C PHE A 6 -16.22 12.42 -15.06
N SER A 7 -15.35 11.60 -15.63
CA SER A 7 -15.74 10.54 -16.53
C SER A 7 -16.65 9.53 -15.84
N GLU A 8 -17.34 8.71 -16.64
CA GLU A 8 -18.02 7.52 -16.14
C GLU A 8 -17.06 6.59 -15.38
N TRP A 9 -17.62 5.86 -14.42
CA TRP A 9 -16.88 4.84 -13.69
C TRP A 9 -16.54 3.65 -14.60
N ARG A 10 -15.26 3.29 -14.62
CA ARG A 10 -14.78 2.05 -15.22
C ARG A 10 -14.39 1.07 -14.12
N LYS A 11 -14.37 -0.22 -14.43
CA LYS A 11 -14.03 -1.29 -13.48
C LYS A 11 -12.85 -2.12 -13.98
N LEU A 12 -12.01 -2.55 -13.05
CA LEU A 12 -10.87 -3.43 -13.27
C LEU A 12 -11.01 -4.63 -12.31
N PRO A 13 -11.08 -5.88 -12.81
CA PRO A 13 -11.17 -7.05 -11.95
C PRO A 13 -9.89 -7.21 -11.12
N VAL A 14 -9.98 -7.01 -9.81
CA VAL A 14 -8.89 -7.18 -8.83
C VAL A 14 -9.53 -7.49 -7.48
N SER A 15 -9.25 -8.67 -6.93
CA SER A 15 -9.76 -9.08 -5.62
C SER A 15 -9.07 -8.34 -4.47
N LEU A 16 -9.69 -8.36 -3.28
CA LEU A 16 -9.07 -7.84 -2.05
C LEU A 16 -7.80 -8.59 -1.60
N SER A 17 -7.56 -9.81 -2.09
CA SER A 17 -6.30 -10.53 -1.85
C SER A 17 -5.17 -9.96 -2.68
N GLU A 18 -5.46 -9.46 -3.88
CA GLU A 18 -4.50 -8.86 -4.80
C GLU A 18 -4.28 -7.37 -4.53
N LEU A 19 -5.31 -6.62 -4.14
CA LEU A 19 -5.20 -5.21 -3.79
C LEU A 19 -6.29 -4.82 -2.79
N CYS A 20 -5.92 -4.15 -1.72
CA CYS A 20 -6.84 -3.47 -0.81
C CYS A 20 -6.44 -1.99 -0.75
N ILE A 21 -7.14 -1.12 -1.48
CA ILE A 21 -6.80 0.32 -1.55
C ILE A 21 -6.93 0.98 -0.18
N ASN A 22 -7.93 0.59 0.62
CA ASN A 22 -8.14 1.12 1.96
C ASN A 22 -6.96 0.83 2.91
N THR A 23 -6.17 -0.21 2.65
CA THR A 23 -4.96 -0.49 3.44
C THR A 23 -3.73 0.12 2.77
N THR A 24 -3.55 -0.13 1.47
CA THR A 24 -2.37 0.28 0.68
C THR A 24 -2.19 1.80 0.65
N LEU A 25 -3.27 2.57 0.51
CA LEU A 25 -3.19 4.03 0.39
C LEU A 25 -3.00 4.73 1.74
N ARG A 26 -3.12 4.02 2.87
CA ARG A 26 -3.06 4.57 4.24
C ARG A 26 -1.87 4.07 5.05
N CYS A 27 -1.13 3.08 4.57
CA CYS A 27 -0.06 2.44 5.32
C CYS A 27 1.29 3.19 5.25
N GLY A 28 1.28 4.49 4.93
CA GLY A 28 2.47 5.35 4.98
C GLY A 28 3.43 5.22 3.78
N GLN A 29 2.95 4.66 2.67
CA GLN A 29 3.72 4.58 1.42
C GLN A 29 3.58 5.84 0.57
N SER A 30 2.34 6.28 0.34
CA SER A 30 2.01 7.55 -0.30
C SER A 30 1.25 8.45 0.68
N PHE A 31 1.33 9.75 0.46
CA PHE A 31 0.75 10.78 1.33
C PHE A 31 -0.18 11.74 0.56
N ARG A 32 -0.54 11.37 -0.68
CA ARG A 32 -1.28 12.22 -1.64
C ARG A 32 -2.71 11.75 -1.89
N TRP A 33 -3.08 10.59 -1.34
CA TRP A 33 -4.42 10.04 -1.47
C TRP A 33 -5.33 10.59 -0.38
N HIS A 34 -6.43 11.20 -0.82
CA HIS A 34 -7.43 11.77 0.06
C HIS A 34 -8.71 10.95 -0.01
N HIS A 35 -9.20 10.52 1.15
CA HIS A 35 -10.54 9.98 1.26
C HIS A 35 -11.55 11.12 1.17
N VAL A 36 -12.53 11.00 0.29
CA VAL A 36 -13.60 11.98 0.16
C VAL A 36 -14.61 11.71 1.28
N PRO A 37 -14.92 12.70 2.14
CA PRO A 37 -15.87 12.54 3.25
C PRO A 37 -17.20 11.94 2.78
N ASP A 38 -17.80 11.09 3.62
CA ASP A 38 -19.11 10.46 3.40
C ASP A 38 -19.24 9.58 2.14
N THR A 39 -18.12 9.20 1.53
CA THR A 39 -18.09 8.30 0.36
C THR A 39 -17.02 7.21 0.55
N GLU A 40 -16.99 6.22 -0.36
CA GLU A 40 -15.89 5.23 -0.44
C GLU A 40 -14.79 5.67 -1.43
N GLU A 41 -14.77 6.94 -1.83
CA GLU A 41 -13.89 7.45 -2.88
C GLU A 41 -12.55 7.94 -2.33
N TRP A 42 -11.48 7.51 -3.00
CA TRP A 42 -10.13 8.04 -2.85
C TRP A 42 -9.77 8.90 -4.05
N ARG A 43 -9.21 10.09 -3.81
CA ARG A 43 -8.78 11.01 -4.88
C ARG A 43 -7.30 11.34 -4.76
N CYS A 44 -6.62 11.41 -5.90
CA CYS A 44 -5.22 11.80 -6.00
C CYS A 44 -4.96 12.41 -7.39
N VAL A 45 -4.03 13.36 -7.46
CA VAL A 45 -3.50 13.84 -8.73
C VAL A 45 -2.21 13.07 -9.03
N LEU A 46 -2.17 12.40 -10.18
CA LEU A 46 -0.99 11.70 -10.69
C LEU A 46 -0.72 12.15 -12.13
N HIS A 47 0.46 12.70 -12.41
CA HIS A 47 0.89 13.13 -13.75
C HIS A 47 -0.15 14.00 -14.48
N GLY A 48 -0.56 15.09 -13.83
CA GLY A 48 -1.52 16.07 -14.32
C GLY A 48 -2.97 15.60 -14.30
N ARG A 49 -3.24 14.38 -13.82
CA ARG A 49 -4.55 13.75 -13.88
C ARG A 49 -5.15 13.58 -12.50
N LEU A 50 -6.30 14.21 -12.26
CA LEU A 50 -7.09 13.94 -11.06
C LEU A 50 -7.85 12.63 -11.24
N LEU A 51 -7.48 11.63 -10.43
CA LEU A 51 -8.07 10.30 -10.38
C LEU A 51 -8.99 10.16 -9.18
N SER A 52 -10.03 9.34 -9.36
CA SER A 52 -10.90 8.88 -8.28
C SER A 52 -10.98 7.36 -8.35
N LEU A 53 -10.75 6.70 -7.21
CA LEU A 53 -10.78 5.26 -7.02
C LEU A 53 -11.78 4.88 -5.93
N LYS A 54 -12.46 3.75 -6.09
CA LYS A 54 -13.17 3.04 -5.02
C LYS A 54 -13.10 1.54 -5.28
N GLN A 55 -13.35 0.70 -4.29
CA GLN A 55 -13.14 -0.75 -4.44
C GLN A 55 -14.22 -1.56 -3.70
N ASP A 56 -14.65 -2.65 -4.33
CA ASP A 56 -15.42 -3.71 -3.68
C ASP A 56 -14.58 -5.01 -3.56
N HIS A 57 -15.21 -6.14 -3.26
CA HIS A 57 -14.51 -7.42 -3.06
C HIS A 57 -13.78 -7.94 -4.31
N ASN A 58 -14.26 -7.58 -5.50
CA ASN A 58 -13.87 -8.17 -6.79
C ASN A 58 -13.33 -7.14 -7.80
N TYR A 59 -13.66 -5.87 -7.64
CA TYR A 59 -13.36 -4.82 -8.61
C TYR A 59 -12.76 -3.58 -7.97
N LEU A 60 -11.73 -3.06 -8.61
CA LEU A 60 -11.31 -1.66 -8.48
C LEU A 60 -12.09 -0.83 -9.49
N TYR A 61 -12.79 0.19 -9.01
CA TYR A 61 -13.45 1.19 -9.84
C TYR A 61 -12.56 2.41 -9.96
N TYR A 62 -12.49 2.99 -11.15
CA TYR A 62 -11.71 4.18 -11.42
C TYR A 62 -12.43 5.14 -12.37
N ARG A 63 -12.16 6.43 -12.21
CA ARG A 63 -12.57 7.50 -13.13
C ARG A 63 -11.57 8.66 -13.06
N THR A 64 -11.62 9.56 -14.02
CA THR A 64 -10.77 10.75 -14.07
C THR A 64 -11.58 12.01 -14.26
N TYR A 65 -11.09 13.14 -13.74
CA TYR A 65 -11.69 14.44 -13.99
C TYR A 65 -11.23 14.97 -15.36
N ILE A 66 -12.19 15.26 -16.22
CA ILE A 66 -11.99 15.85 -17.54
C ILE A 66 -12.08 17.37 -17.39
N SER A 67 -10.92 18.03 -17.43
CA SER A 67 -10.84 19.49 -17.40
C SER A 67 -11.23 20.07 -18.76
N PRO A 68 -12.01 21.16 -18.81
CA PRO A 68 -12.36 21.84 -20.05
C PRO A 68 -11.23 22.73 -20.58
N LYS A 69 -10.20 22.97 -19.75
CA LYS A 69 -8.97 23.65 -20.17
C LYS A 69 -7.92 22.59 -20.52
N PRO A 70 -7.20 22.71 -21.66
CA PRO A 70 -6.05 21.87 -21.92
C PRO A 70 -5.06 22.05 -20.76
N ILE A 71 -4.86 20.99 -19.98
CA ILE A 71 -3.79 20.96 -18.98
C ILE A 71 -2.49 20.82 -19.79
N PRO A 72 -1.46 21.64 -19.55
CA PRO A 72 -0.14 21.41 -20.14
C PRO A 72 0.21 19.97 -19.87
N SER A 73 0.43 19.17 -20.91
CA SER A 73 0.59 17.74 -20.72
C SER A 73 1.89 17.52 -19.95
N ILE A 74 1.80 17.27 -18.64
CA ILE A 74 2.86 16.69 -17.84
C ILE A 74 2.91 15.21 -18.24
N ARG A 75 3.21 14.96 -19.53
CA ARG A 75 3.44 13.61 -20.00
C ARG A 75 4.78 13.20 -19.40
N PRO A 76 4.88 12.03 -18.74
CA PRO A 76 6.18 11.39 -18.67
C PRO A 76 6.68 11.26 -20.12
N ASN A 77 7.92 11.69 -20.37
CA ASN A 77 8.52 11.69 -21.71
C ASN A 77 8.20 10.38 -22.44
N PRO A 78 7.46 10.39 -23.56
CA PRO A 78 7.19 9.17 -24.31
C PRO A 78 8.47 8.77 -25.06
N VAL A 79 9.24 7.86 -24.49
CA VAL A 79 10.34 7.20 -25.22
C VAL A 79 9.74 6.07 -26.06
N SER A 80 9.00 6.41 -27.12
CA SER A 80 8.68 5.51 -28.24
C SER A 80 8.17 6.30 -29.46
N PRO A 81 8.88 6.29 -30.61
CA PRO A 81 8.47 7.03 -31.82
C PRO A 81 7.33 6.39 -32.63
N GLU A 82 6.71 5.29 -32.19
CA GLU A 82 5.90 4.44 -33.10
C GLU A 82 4.38 4.60 -32.96
N ALA A 83 3.86 5.49 -32.12
CA ALA A 83 2.42 5.74 -32.02
C ALA A 83 2.01 6.92 -32.92
N ASN A 84 2.21 6.79 -34.24
CA ASN A 84 1.59 7.65 -35.24
C ASN A 84 0.70 6.80 -36.15
N SER A 85 -0.48 6.45 -35.66
CA SER A 85 -1.60 6.13 -36.54
C SER A 85 -2.94 6.35 -35.86
N ALA A 86 -3.79 7.11 -36.55
CA ALA A 86 -5.22 7.34 -36.33
C ALA A 86 -5.62 8.17 -35.10
N ALA A 87 -6.03 9.41 -35.39
CA ALA A 87 -6.82 10.23 -34.50
C ALA A 87 -8.15 9.54 -34.15
N SER A 88 -8.19 8.87 -33.00
CA SER A 88 -9.38 8.72 -32.17
C SER A 88 -9.21 9.61 -30.94
N ASN A 89 -10.24 10.38 -30.60
CA ASN A 89 -10.26 11.23 -29.42
C ASN A 89 -9.81 10.45 -28.17
N ASP A 90 -8.73 10.91 -27.54
CA ASP A 90 -8.26 10.55 -26.20
C ASP A 90 -7.75 9.09 -26.07
N ASP A 91 -6.48 8.87 -26.37
CA ASP A 91 -5.72 7.69 -25.88
C ASP A 91 -5.67 7.75 -24.35
N ASP A 92 -6.77 7.33 -23.71
CA ASP A 92 -6.93 7.35 -22.27
C ASP A 92 -6.05 6.29 -21.61
N TYR A 93 -4.78 6.64 -21.43
CA TYR A 93 -3.78 5.84 -20.74
C TYR A 93 -4.04 5.71 -19.22
N THR A 94 -5.17 6.20 -18.70
CA THR A 94 -5.55 6.10 -17.27
C THR A 94 -5.47 4.68 -16.75
N LEU A 95 -5.97 3.70 -17.51
CA LEU A 95 -5.91 2.30 -17.07
C LEU A 95 -4.47 1.81 -16.95
N SER A 96 -3.62 2.12 -17.93
CA SER A 96 -2.21 1.76 -17.93
C SER A 96 -1.46 2.45 -16.77
N LEU A 97 -1.77 3.73 -16.51
CA LEU A 97 -1.20 4.48 -15.40
C LEU A 97 -1.60 3.86 -14.06
N ILE A 98 -2.88 3.51 -13.86
CA ILE A 98 -3.37 2.88 -12.64
C ILE A 98 -2.71 1.51 -12.44
N LYS A 99 -2.64 0.68 -13.48
CA LYS A 99 -1.97 -0.63 -13.42
C LYS A 99 -0.49 -0.49 -13.06
N HIS A 100 0.19 0.51 -13.61
CA HIS A 100 1.57 0.83 -13.28
C HIS A 100 1.72 1.29 -11.83
N TYR A 101 1.01 2.34 -11.42
CA TYR A 101 1.15 2.96 -10.11
C TYR A 101 0.79 2.00 -8.97
N LEU A 102 -0.30 1.24 -9.12
CA LEU A 102 -0.72 0.22 -8.14
C LEU A 102 0.08 -1.09 -8.28
N ASN A 103 1.01 -1.15 -9.22
CA ASN A 103 1.95 -2.26 -9.41
C ASN A 103 1.26 -3.61 -9.64
N LEU A 104 0.28 -3.63 -10.56
CA LEU A 104 -0.63 -4.77 -10.78
C LEU A 104 -0.08 -5.87 -11.70
N SER A 105 1.19 -5.79 -12.12
CA SER A 105 1.81 -6.81 -12.97
C SER A 105 2.19 -8.08 -12.21
N SER A 106 2.60 -7.95 -10.94
CA SER A 106 2.98 -9.09 -10.10
C SER A 106 1.74 -9.72 -9.46
N ASN A 107 1.66 -11.05 -9.43
CA ASN A 107 0.65 -11.78 -8.66
C ASN A 107 0.99 -11.70 -7.17
N LEU A 108 0.17 -10.99 -6.38
CA LEU A 108 0.46 -10.77 -4.97
C LEU A 108 0.18 -12.01 -4.12
N THR A 109 -0.82 -12.81 -4.50
CA THR A 109 -1.18 -14.05 -3.82
C THR A 109 -0.04 -15.07 -3.89
N ASP A 110 0.62 -15.18 -5.04
CA ASP A 110 1.80 -16.05 -5.22
C ASP A 110 2.96 -15.58 -4.35
N LEU A 111 3.21 -14.27 -4.30
CA LEU A 111 4.22 -13.67 -3.42
C LEU A 111 3.93 -13.95 -1.93
N TYR A 112 2.68 -13.77 -1.50
CA TYR A 112 2.26 -14.07 -0.12
C TYR A 112 2.44 -15.55 0.21
N THR A 113 2.15 -16.44 -0.74
CA THR A 113 2.34 -17.88 -0.59
C THR A 113 3.81 -18.21 -0.40
N TYR A 114 4.68 -17.64 -1.25
CA TYR A 114 6.13 -17.80 -1.15
C TYR A 114 6.68 -17.24 0.18
N TRP A 115 6.38 -16.00 0.55
CA TRP A 115 6.88 -15.41 1.79
C TRP A 115 6.40 -16.17 3.03
N SER A 116 5.17 -16.69 3.00
CA SER A 116 4.63 -17.54 4.06
C SER A 116 5.32 -18.91 4.16
N SER A 117 5.86 -19.44 3.06
CA SER A 117 6.66 -20.67 3.10
C SER A 117 8.05 -20.44 3.66
N GLN A 118 8.62 -19.24 3.47
CA GLN A 118 9.96 -18.89 3.95
C GLN A 118 9.99 -18.40 5.40
N ASP A 119 8.92 -17.72 5.85
CA ASP A 119 8.89 -17.10 7.18
C ASP A 119 7.62 -17.42 7.99
N PRO A 120 7.72 -18.22 9.07
CA PRO A 120 6.62 -18.50 9.98
C PRO A 120 6.00 -17.24 10.63
N ASN A 121 6.80 -16.20 10.87
CA ASN A 121 6.30 -14.94 11.45
C ASN A 121 5.39 -14.22 10.45
N PHE A 122 5.82 -14.13 9.20
CA PHE A 122 5.00 -13.62 8.09
C PHE A 122 3.71 -14.44 7.93
N LYS A 123 3.83 -15.78 7.84
CA LYS A 123 2.68 -16.70 7.67
C LYS A 123 1.59 -16.49 8.71
N LYS A 124 1.95 -16.15 9.95
CA LYS A 124 1.00 -15.89 11.05
C LYS A 124 0.20 -14.60 10.87
N LYS A 125 0.79 -13.56 10.25
CA LYS A 125 0.18 -12.23 10.09
C LYS A 125 -0.50 -12.04 8.73
N ALA A 126 0.03 -12.65 7.67
CA ALA A 126 -0.39 -12.47 6.29
C ALA A 126 -1.91 -12.59 6.04
N PRO A 127 -2.65 -13.58 6.61
CA PRO A 127 -4.08 -13.73 6.34
C PRO A 127 -4.96 -12.55 6.78
N LYS A 128 -4.48 -11.71 7.70
CA LYS A 128 -5.21 -10.52 8.20
C LYS A 128 -4.87 -9.23 7.43
N PHE A 129 -3.84 -9.30 6.60
CA PHE A 129 -3.22 -8.16 5.93
C PHE A 129 -2.91 -8.49 4.47
N THR A 130 -3.91 -9.00 3.74
CA THR A 130 -3.82 -9.27 2.30
C THR A 130 -4.00 -7.99 1.47
N GLY A 131 -3.62 -8.03 0.19
CA GLY A 131 -3.84 -6.94 -0.74
C GLY A 131 -2.96 -5.70 -0.53
N ILE A 132 -1.89 -5.79 0.27
CA ILE A 132 -0.96 -4.68 0.46
C ILE A 132 0.11 -4.75 -0.63
N ARG A 133 0.05 -3.81 -1.58
CA ARG A 133 1.05 -3.67 -2.65
C ARG A 133 2.05 -2.56 -2.36
N ILE A 134 3.21 -2.65 -2.99
CA ILE A 134 4.14 -1.51 -3.07
C ILE A 134 3.78 -0.65 -4.27
N LEU A 135 3.43 0.61 -3.99
CA LEU A 135 3.13 1.59 -5.03
C LEU A 135 4.39 1.94 -5.83
N ARG A 136 4.23 2.13 -7.15
CA ARG A 136 5.27 2.66 -8.05
C ARG A 136 5.09 4.16 -8.17
N GLN A 137 5.58 4.89 -7.17
CA GLN A 137 5.50 6.35 -7.15
C GLN A 137 6.51 6.97 -8.11
N ASP A 138 6.26 8.24 -8.44
CA ASP A 138 7.28 9.10 -9.02
C ASP A 138 8.47 9.24 -8.06
N ALA A 139 9.69 9.17 -8.59
CA ALA A 139 10.89 9.12 -7.76
C ALA A 139 11.13 10.43 -7.00
N TRP A 140 10.80 11.57 -7.63
CA TRP A 140 10.91 12.89 -7.02
C TRP A 140 9.85 13.10 -5.94
N GLU A 141 8.60 12.73 -6.21
CA GLU A 141 7.51 12.73 -5.22
C GLU A 141 7.89 11.89 -3.99
N ALA A 142 8.38 10.66 -4.21
CA ALA A 142 8.80 9.78 -3.13
C ALA A 142 9.94 10.40 -2.31
N LEU A 143 10.98 10.94 -2.97
CA LEU A 143 12.13 11.56 -2.33
C LEU A 143 11.73 12.69 -1.37
N VAL A 144 10.98 13.67 -1.88
CA VAL A 144 10.58 14.83 -1.07
C VAL A 144 9.59 14.43 0.04
N SER A 145 8.68 13.50 -0.26
CA SER A 145 7.73 12.97 0.73
C SER A 145 8.45 12.24 1.88
N PHE A 146 9.46 11.43 1.59
CA PHE A 146 10.20 10.72 2.64
C PHE A 146 11.20 11.62 3.38
N ILE A 147 11.70 12.71 2.79
CA ILE A 147 12.38 13.78 3.53
C ILE A 147 11.43 14.35 4.60
N CYS A 148 10.16 14.60 4.25
CA CYS A 148 9.11 15.05 5.18
C CYS A 148 8.82 14.03 6.30
N SER A 149 9.08 12.74 6.06
CA SER A 149 8.78 11.65 7.00
C SER A 149 9.76 11.50 8.16
N SER A 150 10.98 12.01 8.02
CA SER A 150 12.03 11.88 9.04
C SER A 150 11.54 12.41 10.40
N ASN A 151 11.54 11.58 11.46
CA ASN A 151 11.03 11.94 12.80
C ASN A 151 9.64 12.63 12.79
N ASN A 152 8.65 11.97 12.18
CA ASN A 152 7.32 12.52 11.96
C ASN A 152 6.24 11.42 12.02
N ASN A 153 4.96 11.77 11.84
CA ASN A 153 3.85 10.81 11.75
C ASN A 153 3.05 10.96 10.44
N ILE A 154 2.38 9.89 10.02
CA ILE A 154 1.69 9.80 8.71
C ILE A 154 0.71 10.97 8.49
N SER A 155 -0.07 11.36 9.50
CA SER A 155 -1.05 12.44 9.38
C SER A 155 -0.37 13.79 9.10
N ARG A 156 0.65 14.15 9.89
CA ARG A 156 1.40 15.39 9.67
C ARG A 156 2.19 15.39 8.36
N ILE A 157 2.74 14.24 7.94
CA ILE A 157 3.42 14.13 6.64
C ILE A 157 2.45 14.41 5.50
N SER A 158 1.24 13.83 5.55
CA SER A 158 0.20 14.06 4.53
C SER A 158 -0.17 15.54 4.43
N GLN A 159 -0.35 16.22 5.55
CA GLN A 159 -0.60 17.67 5.57
C GLN A 159 0.57 18.49 5.00
N MET A 160 1.82 18.10 5.29
CA MET A 160 3.00 18.76 4.75
C MET A 160 3.06 18.60 3.22
N VAL A 161 2.89 17.38 2.73
CA VAL A 161 2.90 17.08 1.29
C VAL A 161 1.75 17.77 0.56
N GLU A 162 0.56 17.83 1.15
CA GLU A 162 -0.58 18.59 0.62
C GLU A 162 -0.25 20.09 0.50
N LYS A 163 0.27 20.71 1.56
CA LYS A 163 0.71 22.13 1.53
C LYS A 163 1.78 22.37 0.48
N LEU A 164 2.73 21.46 0.32
CA LEU A 164 3.78 21.56 -0.70
C LEU A 164 3.16 21.69 -2.09
N CYS A 165 2.22 20.80 -2.40
CA CYS A 165 1.57 20.76 -3.71
C CYS A 165 0.63 21.96 -3.92
N LEU A 166 -0.11 22.40 -2.91
CA LEU A 166 -0.96 23.59 -3.01
C LEU A 166 -0.16 24.87 -3.31
N HIS A 167 1.04 25.00 -2.75
CA HIS A 167 1.85 26.23 -2.88
C HIS A 167 2.83 26.23 -4.06
N TYR A 168 3.31 25.07 -4.49
CA TYR A 168 4.35 24.96 -5.53
C TYR A 168 3.97 24.03 -6.68
N GLY A 169 2.92 23.23 -6.53
CA GLY A 169 2.45 22.28 -7.53
C GLY A 169 1.56 22.92 -8.59
N PRO A 170 1.55 22.40 -9.83
CA PRO A 170 0.63 22.85 -10.87
C PRO A 170 -0.84 22.65 -10.46
N ALA A 171 -1.69 23.65 -10.65
CA ALA A 171 -3.12 23.55 -10.39
C ALA A 171 -3.82 22.71 -11.46
N ILE A 172 -4.57 21.69 -11.05
CA ILE A 172 -5.24 20.73 -11.95
C ILE A 172 -6.75 20.93 -11.97
N ALA A 173 -7.38 21.03 -10.80
CA ALA A 173 -8.84 21.20 -10.69
C ALA A 173 -9.22 21.88 -9.38
N SER A 174 -10.44 22.42 -9.33
CA SER A 174 -11.11 22.82 -8.10
C SER A 174 -12.50 22.21 -8.10
N ILE A 175 -12.82 21.40 -7.11
CA ILE A 175 -14.07 20.65 -7.02
C ILE A 175 -14.60 20.83 -5.60
N ASP A 176 -15.85 21.29 -5.48
CA ASP A 176 -16.53 21.51 -4.20
C ASP A 176 -15.70 22.35 -3.20
N GLY A 177 -15.04 23.39 -3.71
CA GLY A 177 -14.20 24.29 -2.91
C GLY A 177 -12.81 23.73 -2.56
N ARG A 178 -12.48 22.50 -2.95
CA ARG A 178 -11.16 21.90 -2.76
C ARG A 178 -10.29 22.02 -4.01
N ALA A 179 -9.13 22.65 -3.86
CA ALA A 179 -8.11 22.72 -4.91
C ALA A 179 -7.29 21.41 -4.98
N TYR A 180 -7.07 20.93 -6.19
CA TYR A 180 -6.25 19.77 -6.51
C TYR A 180 -5.05 20.23 -7.34
N HIS A 181 -3.85 19.99 -6.81
CA HIS A 181 -2.58 20.31 -7.45
C HIS A 181 -1.76 19.06 -7.64
N ASP A 182 -0.97 19.01 -8.71
CA ASP A 182 0.04 17.96 -8.89
C ASP A 182 1.27 18.20 -8.01
N PHE A 183 2.20 17.24 -7.99
CA PHE A 183 3.46 17.39 -7.26
C PHE A 183 4.34 18.46 -7.94
N PRO A 184 5.03 19.34 -7.18
CA PRO A 184 5.95 20.32 -7.77
C PRO A 184 7.16 19.65 -8.42
N SER A 185 7.65 20.19 -9.53
CA SER A 185 8.94 19.79 -10.09
C SER A 185 10.11 20.25 -9.20
N PRO A 186 11.33 19.69 -9.36
CA PRO A 186 12.52 20.18 -8.67
C PRO A 186 12.74 21.69 -8.86
N GLU A 187 12.55 22.19 -10.08
CA GLU A 187 12.79 23.59 -10.47
C GLU A 187 11.86 24.55 -9.71
N ALA A 188 10.60 24.14 -9.49
CA ALA A 188 9.61 24.91 -8.73
C ALA A 188 10.03 25.16 -7.27
N LEU A 189 11.02 24.42 -6.77
CA LEU A 189 11.51 24.48 -5.39
C LEU A 189 12.94 25.07 -5.28
N THR A 190 13.46 25.72 -6.33
CA THR A 190 14.79 26.33 -6.36
C THR A 190 14.84 27.83 -6.04
N GLY A 191 13.67 28.49 -5.90
CA GLY A 191 13.58 29.91 -5.57
C GLY A 191 14.26 30.27 -4.24
N LYS A 192 14.89 31.45 -4.18
CA LYS A 192 15.66 31.90 -2.99
C LYS A 192 14.82 32.00 -1.71
N ASP A 193 13.50 32.20 -1.84
CA ASP A 193 12.52 32.30 -0.75
C ASP A 193 11.89 30.96 -0.36
N VAL A 194 12.15 29.87 -1.10
CA VAL A 194 11.48 28.58 -0.88
C VAL A 194 11.75 28.02 0.52
N GLU A 195 13.01 28.06 0.99
CA GLU A 195 13.32 27.57 2.35
C GLU A 195 12.53 28.35 3.42
N SER A 196 12.52 29.68 3.36
CA SER A 196 11.85 30.51 4.36
C SER A 196 10.32 30.35 4.31
N ARG A 197 9.73 30.26 3.11
CA ARG A 197 8.30 29.96 2.96
C ARG A 197 7.93 28.58 3.48
N LEU A 198 8.71 27.54 3.18
CA LEU A 198 8.47 26.19 3.73
C LEU A 198 8.55 26.17 5.26
N ARG A 199 9.46 26.95 5.87
CA ARG A 199 9.48 27.14 7.33
C ARG A 199 8.18 27.77 7.83
N GLY A 200 7.72 28.83 7.17
CA GLY A 200 6.42 29.47 7.46
C GLY A 200 5.22 28.54 7.33
N LEU A 201 5.29 27.53 6.43
CA LEU A 201 4.25 26.52 6.25
C LEU A 201 4.30 25.36 7.25
N GLY A 202 5.31 25.33 8.14
CA GLY A 202 5.43 24.36 9.23
C GLY A 202 6.31 23.15 8.93
N PHE A 203 7.17 23.20 7.91
CA PHE A 203 8.10 22.10 7.56
C PHE A 203 9.27 21.98 8.56
N GLY A 204 9.52 23.02 9.37
CA GLY A 204 10.58 23.05 10.36
C GLY A 204 11.97 22.92 9.70
N TYR A 205 12.87 22.16 10.31
CA TYR A 205 14.23 21.96 9.78
C TYR A 205 14.26 21.28 8.40
N ARG A 206 13.21 20.53 8.04
CA ARG A 206 13.11 19.80 6.75
C ARG A 206 12.97 20.76 5.57
N ALA A 207 12.55 22.00 5.80
CA ALA A 207 12.51 23.04 4.77
C ALA A 207 13.88 23.21 4.09
N LYS A 208 14.96 23.25 4.87
CA LYS A 208 16.33 23.32 4.36
C LYS A 208 16.68 22.10 3.51
N TYR A 209 16.25 20.91 3.93
CA TYR A 209 16.54 19.66 3.24
C TYR A 209 15.86 19.57 1.89
N ILE A 210 14.58 19.95 1.83
CA ILE A 210 13.80 19.99 0.59
C ILE A 210 14.41 21.00 -0.38
N TYR A 211 14.63 22.24 0.08
CA TYR A 211 15.21 23.30 -0.75
C TYR A 211 16.59 22.91 -1.30
N ARG A 212 17.50 22.43 -0.45
CA ARG A 212 18.85 22.05 -0.89
C ARG A 212 18.84 20.84 -1.82
N THR A 213 18.02 19.84 -1.54
CA THR A 213 17.85 18.68 -2.43
C THR A 213 17.26 19.08 -3.78
N ALA A 214 16.29 20.00 -3.82
CA ALA A 214 15.74 20.54 -5.07
C ALA A 214 16.81 21.27 -5.90
N VAL A 215 17.63 22.12 -5.27
CA VAL A 215 18.75 22.80 -5.95
C VAL A 215 19.77 21.79 -6.50
N MET A 216 20.16 20.78 -5.72
CA MET A 216 21.08 19.73 -6.18
C MET A 216 20.53 19.00 -7.40
N VAL A 217 19.28 18.53 -7.32
CA VAL A 217 18.64 17.76 -8.40
C VAL A 217 18.42 18.61 -9.64
N ALA A 218 17.99 19.86 -9.50
CA ALA A 218 17.64 20.73 -10.63
C ALA A 218 18.86 21.39 -11.31
N THR A 219 19.96 21.63 -10.58
CA THR A 219 21.07 22.46 -11.09
C THR A 219 22.45 21.82 -11.04
N GLU A 220 22.65 20.77 -10.23
CA GLU A 220 23.97 20.13 -10.04
C GLU A 220 24.02 18.72 -10.64
N LYS A 221 22.87 18.07 -10.83
CA LYS A 221 22.75 16.75 -11.45
C LYS A 221 22.33 16.89 -12.91
N GLU A 222 22.63 15.86 -13.69
CA GLU A 222 22.18 15.75 -15.08
C GLU A 222 20.66 15.61 -15.15
N GLU A 223 20.06 16.07 -16.25
CA GLU A 223 18.63 15.92 -16.50
C GLU A 223 18.24 14.44 -16.46
N GLY A 224 17.17 14.10 -15.73
CA GLY A 224 16.74 12.71 -15.55
C GLY A 224 17.63 11.89 -14.61
N TRP A 225 18.59 12.49 -13.90
CA TRP A 225 19.49 11.77 -12.99
C TRP A 225 18.76 10.88 -12.00
N LEU A 226 17.67 11.35 -11.38
CA LEU A 226 16.94 10.55 -10.39
C LEU A 226 16.27 9.32 -11.03
N ASP A 227 15.69 9.47 -12.21
CA ASP A 227 15.09 8.36 -12.97
C ASP A 227 16.14 7.39 -13.51
N SER A 228 17.37 7.85 -13.76
CA SER A 228 18.50 6.98 -14.14
C SER A 228 18.87 5.97 -13.04
N LEU A 229 18.46 6.21 -11.79
CA LEU A 229 18.70 5.32 -10.64
C LEU A 229 17.63 4.23 -10.48
N ARG A 230 16.62 4.20 -11.36
CA ARG A 230 15.52 3.26 -11.26
C ARG A 230 16.01 1.84 -11.50
N ASN A 231 15.41 0.87 -10.81
CA ASN A 231 15.59 -0.53 -11.12
C ASN A 231 15.18 -0.77 -12.59
N PRO A 232 16.08 -1.28 -13.47
CA PRO A 232 15.74 -1.47 -14.86
C PRO A 232 14.63 -2.52 -15.10
N GLU A 233 14.36 -3.42 -14.15
CA GLU A 233 13.22 -4.35 -14.23
C GLU A 233 11.88 -3.66 -13.94
N CYS A 234 11.96 -2.51 -13.28
CA CYS A 234 10.84 -1.64 -12.96
C CYS A 234 11.15 -0.26 -13.55
N PRO A 235 11.02 -0.02 -14.86
CA PRO A 235 11.32 1.29 -15.45
C PRO A 235 10.23 2.34 -15.11
N ALA A 236 10.46 3.62 -15.42
CA ALA A 236 9.43 4.65 -15.27
C ALA A 236 8.19 4.32 -16.15
N PHE A 237 7.06 5.00 -15.93
CA PHE A 237 5.87 4.75 -16.73
C PHE A 237 6.15 4.94 -18.23
N GLY A 238 5.85 3.92 -19.04
CA GLY A 238 6.16 3.89 -20.48
C GLY A 238 7.57 3.38 -20.84
N GLY A 239 8.45 3.15 -19.86
CA GLY A 239 9.79 2.62 -20.11
C GLY A 239 9.82 1.11 -20.36
N LYS A 240 10.89 0.63 -21.02
CA LYS A 240 11.12 -0.78 -21.32
C LYS A 240 11.91 -1.46 -20.20
N SER A 241 11.47 -2.66 -19.80
CA SER A 241 12.12 -3.44 -18.75
C SER A 241 13.42 -4.05 -19.27
N ALA A 242 14.45 -4.07 -18.42
CA ALA A 242 15.71 -4.76 -18.66
C ALA A 242 16.20 -5.47 -17.38
N PRO A 243 17.07 -6.48 -17.47
CA PRO A 243 17.58 -7.19 -16.30
C PRO A 243 18.37 -6.27 -15.35
N ALA A 244 18.19 -6.45 -14.04
CA ALA A 244 18.89 -5.64 -13.02
C ALA A 244 20.11 -6.33 -12.39
N GLY A 245 20.50 -7.48 -12.94
CA GLY A 245 21.66 -8.27 -12.47
C GLY A 245 21.32 -9.25 -11.34
N GLU A 246 22.37 -9.86 -10.79
CA GLU A 246 22.29 -10.95 -9.83
C GLU A 246 21.96 -10.46 -8.40
N MET A 247 21.13 -11.23 -7.70
CA MET A 247 20.69 -10.94 -6.33
C MET A 247 21.64 -11.54 -5.29
N PHE A 248 22.14 -10.70 -4.39
CA PHE A 248 22.97 -11.10 -3.24
C PHE A 248 22.23 -10.86 -1.91
N PRO A 249 22.68 -11.42 -0.76
CA PRO A 249 22.11 -11.12 0.55
C PRO A 249 22.10 -9.62 0.88
N GLU A 250 23.12 -8.91 0.41
CA GLU A 250 23.24 -7.47 0.51
C GLU A 250 22.27 -6.74 -0.43
N GLY A 251 21.71 -7.41 -1.43
CA GLY A 251 20.91 -6.81 -2.51
C GLY A 251 21.74 -6.62 -3.79
N ARG A 252 21.07 -6.28 -4.89
CA ARG A 252 21.73 -6.11 -6.18
C ARG A 252 22.69 -4.91 -6.17
N GLN A 253 23.72 -4.98 -7.00
CA GLN A 253 24.71 -3.92 -7.13
C GLN A 253 24.07 -2.56 -7.46
N GLY A 254 23.15 -2.53 -8.43
CA GLY A 254 22.43 -1.30 -8.80
C GLY A 254 21.61 -0.69 -7.67
N TYR A 255 21.00 -1.52 -6.81
CA TYR A 255 20.31 -1.04 -5.60
C TYR A 255 21.30 -0.37 -4.63
N ARG A 256 22.46 -1.00 -4.39
CA ARG A 256 23.47 -0.46 -3.46
C ARG A 256 24.07 0.85 -3.96
N GLU A 257 24.39 0.95 -5.25
CA GLU A 257 24.86 2.19 -5.86
C GLU A 257 23.81 3.29 -5.81
N THR A 258 22.54 2.95 -6.08
CA THR A 258 21.41 3.87 -5.97
C THR A 258 21.27 4.41 -4.55
N HIS A 259 21.33 3.53 -3.55
CA HIS A 259 21.24 3.91 -2.14
C HIS A 259 22.35 4.89 -1.75
N GLU A 260 23.61 4.58 -2.08
CA GLU A 260 24.75 5.46 -1.79
C GLU A 260 24.65 6.82 -2.52
N LYS A 261 24.18 6.83 -3.78
CA LYS A 261 23.93 8.08 -4.51
C LYS A 261 22.86 8.94 -3.83
N LEU A 262 21.79 8.33 -3.32
CA LEU A 262 20.74 9.04 -2.59
C LEU A 262 21.23 9.62 -1.25
N LEU A 263 22.14 8.94 -0.55
CA LEU A 263 22.73 9.43 0.71
C LEU A 263 23.53 10.73 0.55
N SER A 264 23.96 11.06 -0.67
CA SER A 264 24.62 12.34 -0.95
C SER A 264 23.69 13.55 -0.89
N LEU A 265 22.37 13.35 -0.91
CA LEU A 265 21.36 14.41 -0.90
C LEU A 265 21.10 14.93 0.52
N GLN A 266 20.75 16.21 0.62
CA GLN A 266 20.52 16.85 1.91
C GLN A 266 19.26 16.30 2.61
N GLY A 267 19.44 15.75 3.81
CA GLY A 267 18.34 15.23 4.61
C GLY A 267 17.91 13.81 4.26
N VAL A 268 18.69 13.12 3.42
CA VAL A 268 18.49 11.71 3.08
C VAL A 268 19.45 10.85 3.90
N GLY A 269 18.90 10.18 4.93
CA GLY A 269 19.61 9.13 5.66
C GLY A 269 19.26 7.74 5.12
N PRO A 270 19.87 6.66 5.66
CA PRO A 270 19.69 5.28 5.17
C PRO A 270 18.24 4.86 5.00
N LYS A 271 17.39 5.16 6.01
CA LYS A 271 15.95 4.85 5.95
C LYS A 271 15.24 5.60 4.82
N VAL A 272 15.54 6.89 4.64
CA VAL A 272 14.91 7.70 3.58
C VAL A 272 15.34 7.18 2.21
N ALA A 273 16.64 6.91 2.03
CA ALA A 273 17.17 6.32 0.80
C ALA A 273 16.48 4.99 0.47
N ASP A 274 16.33 4.08 1.45
CA ASP A 274 15.62 2.82 1.23
C ASP A 274 14.13 3.03 0.91
N CYS A 275 13.44 3.97 1.55
CA CYS A 275 12.05 4.26 1.18
C CYS A 275 11.93 4.71 -0.28
N VAL A 276 12.86 5.54 -0.76
CA VAL A 276 12.90 5.99 -2.16
C VAL A 276 13.27 4.85 -3.10
N CYS A 277 14.26 4.02 -2.75
CA CYS A 277 14.62 2.81 -3.48
C CYS A 277 13.41 1.91 -3.70
N LEU A 278 12.67 1.61 -2.62
CA LEU A 278 11.54 0.69 -2.65
C LEU A 278 10.33 1.26 -3.42
N MET A 279 9.91 2.48 -3.06
CA MET A 279 8.61 3.02 -3.48
C MET A 279 8.67 4.00 -4.66
N GLY A 280 9.81 4.65 -4.89
CA GLY A 280 10.01 5.54 -6.04
C GLY A 280 10.80 4.89 -7.19
N LEU A 281 11.83 4.11 -6.84
CA LEU A 281 12.80 3.59 -7.80
C LEU A 281 12.61 2.09 -8.14
N GLY A 282 11.67 1.40 -7.49
CA GLY A 282 11.30 0.02 -7.84
C GLY A 282 12.31 -1.06 -7.45
N TRP A 283 13.25 -0.77 -6.55
CA TRP A 283 14.15 -1.76 -5.95
C TRP A 283 13.41 -2.55 -4.87
N GLY A 284 12.71 -3.62 -5.28
CA GLY A 284 11.86 -4.44 -4.43
C GLY A 284 12.57 -5.10 -3.26
N GLU A 285 13.89 -5.22 -3.30
CA GLU A 285 14.73 -5.80 -2.25
C GLU A 285 15.13 -4.80 -1.15
N SER A 286 14.83 -3.51 -1.34
CA SER A 286 15.16 -2.47 -0.38
C SER A 286 14.26 -2.59 0.86
N VAL A 287 14.88 -2.56 2.04
CA VAL A 287 14.17 -2.71 3.33
C VAL A 287 14.47 -1.51 4.21
N PRO A 288 13.57 -0.50 4.25
CA PRO A 288 13.73 0.66 5.13
C PRO A 288 13.62 0.26 6.60
N VAL A 289 14.70 0.39 7.38
CA VAL A 289 14.69 0.04 8.81
C VAL A 289 14.49 1.30 9.66
N ASP A 290 13.26 1.52 10.09
CA ASP A 290 12.92 2.55 11.08
C ASP A 290 12.75 1.96 12.49
N THR A 291 12.20 2.75 13.42
CA THR A 291 11.93 2.29 14.78
C THR A 291 10.90 1.17 14.85
N HIS A 292 9.89 1.15 13.98
CA HIS A 292 8.88 0.07 13.93
C HIS A 292 9.51 -1.21 13.39
N VAL A 293 10.24 -1.14 12.28
CA VAL A 293 10.92 -2.29 11.70
C VAL A 293 11.99 -2.83 12.65
N TRP A 294 12.69 -1.95 13.38
CA TRP A 294 13.60 -2.36 14.45
C TRP A 294 12.87 -3.11 15.57
N GLN A 295 11.73 -2.61 16.05
CA GLN A 295 10.91 -3.30 17.06
C GLN A 295 10.42 -4.66 16.56
N ILE A 296 10.01 -4.77 15.30
CA ILE A 296 9.64 -6.05 14.66
C ILE A 296 10.83 -6.99 14.63
N ALA A 297 12.01 -6.54 14.19
CA ALA A 297 13.23 -7.33 14.16
C ALA A 297 13.61 -7.87 15.55
N GLN A 298 13.48 -7.04 16.59
CA GLN A 298 13.75 -7.44 17.97
C GLN A 298 12.73 -8.46 18.49
N ARG A 299 11.44 -8.16 18.34
CA ARG A 299 10.31 -8.94 18.88
C ARG A 299 10.17 -10.29 18.18
N ASP A 300 10.23 -10.29 16.85
CA ASP A 300 9.82 -11.44 16.03
C ASP A 300 11.04 -12.22 15.49
N TYR A 301 12.20 -11.58 15.35
CA TYR A 301 13.41 -12.18 14.73
C TYR A 301 14.63 -12.20 15.66
N LYS A 302 14.45 -11.87 16.94
CA LYS A 302 15.47 -11.96 18.00
C LYS A 302 16.71 -11.08 17.78
N PHE A 303 16.59 -10.00 17.00
CA PHE A 303 17.58 -8.92 17.01
C PHE A 303 17.57 -8.19 18.38
N GLY A 304 18.54 -7.31 18.65
CA GLY A 304 18.57 -6.53 19.88
C GLY A 304 19.43 -7.09 21.01
N LYS A 305 20.08 -8.25 20.82
CA LYS A 305 20.99 -8.88 21.80
C LYS A 305 22.44 -8.88 21.30
N GLY A 306 23.40 -9.02 22.21
CA GLY A 306 24.82 -9.15 21.88
C GLY A 306 25.38 -7.94 21.12
N SER A 307 25.87 -8.16 19.91
CA SER A 307 26.44 -7.14 19.01
C SER A 307 25.40 -6.14 18.45
N HIS A 308 24.10 -6.40 18.60
CA HIS A 308 23.02 -5.60 18.02
C HIS A 308 22.18 -4.85 19.07
N LYS A 309 22.80 -4.28 20.11
CA LYS A 309 22.06 -3.59 21.19
C LYS A 309 21.40 -2.28 20.76
N SER A 310 21.92 -1.62 19.73
CA SER A 310 21.42 -0.36 19.20
C SER A 310 21.41 -0.37 17.66
N LEU A 311 20.60 0.51 17.06
CA LEU A 311 20.46 0.64 15.61
C LEU A 311 21.65 1.41 15.00
N THR A 312 22.82 0.78 15.05
CA THR A 312 24.03 1.23 14.33
C THR A 312 23.93 0.91 12.84
N LYS A 313 24.83 1.46 12.00
CA LYS A 313 24.90 1.11 10.56
C LYS A 313 25.01 -0.40 10.34
N ALA A 314 25.90 -1.08 11.06
CA ALA A 314 26.06 -2.53 10.95
C ALA A 314 24.79 -3.29 11.33
N THR A 315 24.05 -2.83 12.35
CA THR A 315 22.77 -3.45 12.75
C THR A 315 21.67 -3.17 11.72
N TYR A 316 21.62 -1.95 11.16
CA TYR A 316 20.72 -1.59 10.08
C TYR A 316 20.93 -2.51 8.87
N ASP A 317 22.19 -2.66 8.43
CA ASP A 317 22.58 -3.53 7.32
C ASP A 317 22.25 -5.00 7.61
N ALA A 318 22.50 -5.48 8.84
CA ALA A 318 22.20 -6.85 9.24
C ALA A 318 20.69 -7.17 9.22
N VAL A 319 19.84 -6.24 9.66
CA VAL A 319 18.38 -6.39 9.60
C VAL A 319 17.91 -6.47 8.15
N GLY A 320 18.38 -5.55 7.28
CA GLY A 320 18.04 -5.57 5.86
C GLY A 320 18.49 -6.86 5.16
N ASN A 321 19.73 -7.31 5.41
CA ASN A 321 20.28 -8.54 4.84
C ASN A 321 19.52 -9.78 5.31
N HIS A 322 19.10 -9.82 6.58
CA HIS A 322 18.28 -10.90 7.10
C HIS A 322 16.95 -11.02 6.35
N PHE A 323 16.23 -9.91 6.16
CA PHE A 323 14.96 -9.92 5.44
C PHE A 323 15.12 -10.23 3.95
N ARG A 324 16.18 -9.74 3.29
CA ARG A 324 16.51 -10.13 1.90
C ARG A 324 16.81 -11.61 1.77
N LYS A 325 17.53 -12.20 2.73
CA LYS A 325 17.80 -13.65 2.74
C LYS A 325 16.52 -14.47 2.87
N LEU A 326 15.52 -13.99 3.61
CA LEU A 326 14.23 -14.68 3.77
C LEU A 326 13.33 -14.55 2.54
N TRP A 327 13.20 -13.35 1.99
CA TRP A 327 12.14 -13.04 1.02
C TRP A 327 12.63 -12.70 -0.39
N GLY A 328 13.95 -12.66 -0.61
CA GLY A 328 14.54 -12.46 -1.93
C GLY A 328 14.29 -11.06 -2.50
N LYS A 329 14.04 -11.01 -3.82
CA LYS A 329 13.96 -9.76 -4.61
C LYS A 329 12.76 -8.87 -4.26
N GLU A 330 11.77 -9.39 -3.54
CA GLU A 330 10.63 -8.62 -3.02
C GLU A 330 10.63 -8.48 -1.49
N ALA A 331 11.79 -8.56 -0.83
CA ALA A 331 11.87 -8.43 0.62
C ALA A 331 11.28 -7.12 1.17
N GLY A 332 11.42 -6.01 0.43
CA GLY A 332 10.80 -4.73 0.77
C GLY A 332 9.28 -4.79 0.77
N TRP A 333 8.67 -5.61 -0.08
CA TRP A 333 7.22 -5.80 -0.11
C TRP A 333 6.76 -6.60 1.10
N ALA A 334 7.41 -7.74 1.36
CA ALA A 334 7.07 -8.61 2.49
C ALA A 334 7.20 -7.86 3.83
N HIS A 335 8.30 -7.11 4.03
CA HIS A 335 8.47 -6.35 5.27
C HIS A 335 7.38 -5.27 5.43
N SER A 336 6.90 -4.66 4.33
CA SER A 336 5.89 -3.59 4.38
C SER A 336 4.54 -4.11 4.86
N VAL A 337 4.22 -5.39 4.63
CA VAL A 337 3.06 -6.05 5.24
C VAL A 337 3.21 -6.11 6.75
N LEU A 338 4.39 -6.50 7.25
CA LEU A 338 4.65 -6.58 8.69
C LEU A 338 4.66 -5.21 9.36
N PHE A 339 5.24 -4.21 8.69
CA PHE A 339 5.21 -2.82 9.10
C PHE A 339 3.76 -2.33 9.22
N THR A 340 2.95 -2.57 8.18
CA THR A 340 1.53 -2.19 8.17
C THR A 340 0.75 -2.84 9.31
N ALA A 341 1.05 -4.11 9.61
CA ALA A 341 0.44 -4.83 10.72
C ALA A 341 0.83 -4.30 12.11
N ASP A 342 1.93 -3.55 12.22
CA ASP A 342 2.42 -2.96 13.48
C ASP A 342 1.88 -1.52 13.69
N LEU A 343 1.32 -0.89 12.66
CA LEU A 343 0.71 0.44 12.76
C LEU A 343 -0.54 0.41 13.64
N ARG A 344 -0.63 1.39 14.55
CA ARG A 344 -1.79 1.56 15.45
C ARG A 344 -3.12 1.66 14.71
N SER A 345 -3.16 2.33 13.56
CA SER A 345 -4.36 2.48 12.75
C SER A 345 -4.96 1.16 12.24
N PHE A 346 -4.23 0.05 12.36
CA PHE A 346 -4.69 -1.29 11.97
C PHE A 346 -4.66 -2.31 13.12
N SER A 347 -4.46 -1.87 14.37
CA SER A 347 -4.39 -2.78 15.53
C SER A 347 -5.66 -3.59 15.72
N ASP A 348 -6.82 -3.05 15.35
CA ASP A 348 -8.13 -3.69 15.54
C ASP A 348 -8.26 -4.98 14.73
N ARG A 349 -7.60 -5.07 13.57
CA ARG A 349 -7.56 -6.30 12.75
C ARG A 349 -6.84 -7.44 13.46
N LEU A 350 -5.91 -7.13 14.37
CA LEU A 350 -5.24 -8.13 15.19
C LEU A 350 -6.12 -8.57 16.37
N VAL A 351 -6.93 -7.66 16.93
CA VAL A 351 -7.79 -7.89 18.10
C VAL A 351 -9.07 -8.66 17.73
N ALA A 352 -9.69 -8.41 16.58
CA ALA A 352 -10.91 -9.09 16.14
C ALA A 352 -10.78 -10.63 16.12
N SER A 353 -9.55 -11.14 15.99
CA SER A 353 -9.23 -12.57 16.03
C SER A 353 -9.14 -13.18 17.44
N LYS A 354 -9.08 -12.38 18.52
CA LYS A 354 -9.09 -12.88 19.90
C LYS A 354 -10.51 -13.02 20.47
N THR A 355 -11.50 -12.36 19.89
CA THR A 355 -12.87 -12.31 20.43
C THR A 355 -13.79 -13.44 19.94
N VAL A 356 -13.32 -14.33 19.06
CA VAL A 356 -14.05 -15.56 18.70
C VAL A 356 -13.43 -16.76 19.42
N LYS A 357 -13.68 -16.85 20.72
CA LYS A 357 -13.68 -18.13 21.44
C LYS A 357 -15.13 -18.42 21.81
N VAL A 358 -15.89 -18.98 20.87
CA VAL A 358 -17.17 -19.61 21.22
C VAL A 358 -16.80 -20.91 21.93
N LYS A 359 -17.00 -20.97 23.25
CA LYS A 359 -17.16 -22.26 23.94
C LYS A 359 -18.47 -22.85 23.44
N MET A 360 -18.38 -23.99 22.77
CA MET A 360 -19.54 -24.77 22.38
C MET A 360 -19.65 -25.89 23.42
N ASP A 361 -20.50 -25.68 24.42
CA ASP A 361 -21.04 -26.79 25.21
C ASP A 361 -22.20 -27.35 24.38
N VAL A 362 -22.04 -28.57 23.88
CA VAL A 362 -23.08 -29.28 23.13
C VAL A 362 -23.71 -30.28 24.08
N ASP A 363 -24.94 -30.01 24.51
CA ASP A 363 -25.83 -31.07 24.99
C ASP A 363 -26.46 -31.71 23.75
N VAL A 364 -26.13 -32.98 23.51
CA VAL A 364 -26.74 -33.78 22.44
C VAL A 364 -27.86 -34.59 23.06
N ASP A 365 -29.11 -34.25 22.76
CA ASP A 365 -30.26 -35.10 23.04
C ASP A 365 -30.48 -36.00 21.81
N VAL A 366 -30.10 -37.27 21.91
CA VAL A 366 -30.23 -38.25 20.83
C VAL A 366 -31.64 -38.83 20.91
N LYS A 367 -32.45 -38.62 19.86
CA LYS A 367 -33.63 -39.46 19.60
C LYS A 367 -33.26 -40.52 18.58
N ASP A 368 -33.25 -41.76 19.04
CA ASP A 368 -33.09 -42.95 18.21
C ASP A 368 -34.37 -43.19 17.41
N GLU A 369 -34.27 -43.19 16.08
CA GLU A 369 -35.20 -43.90 15.21
C GLU A 369 -34.40 -44.94 14.42
N GLU A 370 -34.77 -46.21 14.61
CA GLU A 370 -34.18 -47.36 13.92
C GLU A 370 -34.83 -47.54 12.55
N ASP A 371 -34.02 -47.62 11.50
CA ASP A 371 -34.43 -48.19 10.22
C ASP A 371 -33.51 -49.36 9.82
N ASN A 372 -34.16 -50.37 9.25
CA ASN A 372 -33.70 -51.75 9.13
C ASN A 372 -32.78 -51.99 7.92
N ASP A 373 -31.57 -51.42 7.93
CA ASP A 373 -30.41 -51.94 7.18
C ASP A 373 -29.08 -51.32 7.66
N GLY A 374 -28.69 -51.60 8.91
CA GLY A 374 -27.30 -51.63 9.40
C GLY A 374 -26.36 -50.44 9.18
N THR A 375 -26.82 -49.28 8.71
CA THR A 375 -25.97 -48.14 8.30
C THR A 375 -26.36 -46.87 9.06
N LYS A 376 -25.51 -46.41 9.98
CA LYS A 376 -25.69 -45.10 10.66
C LYS A 376 -25.29 -43.96 9.73
N ILE A 377 -26.23 -43.04 9.45
CA ILE A 377 -25.98 -41.78 8.74
C ILE A 377 -26.08 -40.63 9.75
N GLU A 378 -24.97 -39.98 10.07
CA GLU A 378 -24.95 -38.72 10.82
C GLU A 378 -25.07 -37.54 9.83
N THR A 379 -26.14 -36.75 9.94
CA THR A 379 -26.30 -35.49 9.20
C THR A 379 -26.10 -34.33 10.16
N SER A 380 -25.05 -33.53 9.97
CA SER A 380 -24.85 -32.26 10.68
C SER A 380 -25.13 -31.08 9.75
N VAL A 381 -26.05 -30.19 10.15
CA VAL A 381 -26.34 -28.94 9.45
C VAL A 381 -25.77 -27.80 10.27
N THR A 382 -24.81 -27.06 9.71
CA THR A 382 -24.23 -25.85 10.34
C THR A 382 -24.78 -24.62 9.62
N THR A 383 -25.56 -23.79 10.33
CA THR A 383 -26.02 -22.50 9.82
C THR A 383 -25.26 -21.38 10.53
N SER A 384 -24.67 -20.46 9.76
CA SER A 384 -23.90 -19.32 10.28
C SER A 384 -24.55 -18.00 9.86
N THR A 385 -25.03 -17.21 10.81
CA THR A 385 -25.46 -15.82 10.59
C THR A 385 -24.35 -14.84 10.97
N VAL A 386 -23.99 -13.93 10.07
CA VAL A 386 -23.00 -12.87 10.32
C VAL A 386 -23.72 -11.52 10.43
N ALA A 387 -23.62 -10.87 11.59
CA ALA A 387 -24.06 -9.48 11.77
C ALA A 387 -22.92 -8.51 11.38
N LEU A 388 -23.17 -7.67 10.37
CA LEU A 388 -22.27 -6.57 9.98
C LEU A 388 -22.48 -5.38 10.92
N LYS A 389 -21.45 -4.99 11.68
CA LYS A 389 -21.37 -3.69 12.34
C LYS A 389 -20.53 -2.73 11.49
N ARG A 390 -21.08 -1.56 11.17
CA ARG A 390 -20.38 -0.42 10.54
C ARG A 390 -19.17 0.02 11.39
N PRO A 391 -18.01 0.36 10.80
CA PRO A 391 -16.96 1.08 11.52
C PRO A 391 -17.39 2.55 11.75
N ALA A 392 -17.11 3.04 12.95
CA ALA A 392 -17.41 4.40 13.38
C ALA A 392 -16.59 5.45 12.61
N SER A 393 -17.25 6.54 12.22
CA SER A 393 -16.65 7.77 11.72
C SER A 393 -15.73 8.39 12.76
N VAL A 394 -14.53 8.80 12.34
CA VAL A 394 -13.63 9.62 13.16
C VAL A 394 -13.62 11.01 12.54
N ASP A 395 -14.48 11.89 13.04
CA ASP A 395 -14.31 13.33 12.90
C ASP A 395 -14.63 14.01 14.23
N GLY A 396 -13.63 14.71 14.76
CA GLY A 396 -13.77 15.57 15.91
C GLY A 396 -14.46 16.86 15.46
N VAL A 397 -15.79 16.90 15.56
CA VAL A 397 -16.59 18.13 15.58
C VAL A 397 -17.65 17.97 16.67
N LYS A 398 -17.63 18.85 17.67
CA LYS A 398 -18.71 18.95 18.67
C LYS A 398 -19.94 19.52 17.97
N VAL A 399 -21.05 18.77 17.99
CA VAL A 399 -22.39 19.29 17.73
C VAL A 399 -23.31 18.76 18.84
N GLU A 400 -24.05 19.67 19.47
CA GLU A 400 -24.98 19.39 20.57
C GLU A 400 -26.18 18.53 20.11
N PRO A 401 -26.86 17.79 21.01
CA PRO A 401 -27.80 16.75 20.63
C PRO A 401 -29.17 17.34 20.23
N LEU A 402 -29.73 16.83 19.14
CA LEU A 402 -31.16 16.91 18.85
C LEU A 402 -31.67 15.48 18.54
N ASP A 403 -32.56 15.06 19.45
CA ASP A 403 -33.68 14.12 19.41
C ASP A 403 -33.68 12.83 18.57
N ASP A 404 -34.04 11.76 19.29
CA ASP A 404 -34.33 10.40 18.85
C ASP A 404 -35.50 10.35 17.84
N GLU A 405 -35.29 9.67 16.70
CA GLU A 405 -36.26 8.73 16.10
C GLU A 405 -35.67 8.08 14.83
N TRP A 406 -36.14 6.86 14.51
CA TRP A 406 -35.86 6.04 13.31
C TRP A 406 -34.69 5.04 13.37
N LYS A 407 -34.96 3.91 14.06
CA LYS A 407 -34.36 2.60 13.77
C LYS A 407 -35.34 1.79 12.91
N GLU A 408 -34.95 1.41 11.70
CA GLU A 408 -35.56 0.25 11.01
C GLU A 408 -34.51 -0.70 10.45
N ASN A 409 -34.80 -2.00 10.62
CA ASN A 409 -33.96 -3.16 10.39
C ASN A 409 -34.06 -3.61 8.92
N VAL A 410 -32.93 -3.96 8.30
CA VAL A 410 -32.91 -4.78 7.08
C VAL A 410 -32.02 -6.00 7.31
N THR A 411 -32.64 -7.17 7.47
CA THR A 411 -32.00 -8.49 7.43
C THR A 411 -32.16 -9.08 6.03
N SER A 412 -31.06 -9.32 5.32
CA SER A 412 -31.04 -10.09 4.08
C SER A 412 -30.41 -11.47 4.33
N THR A 413 -31.18 -12.53 4.16
CA THR A 413 -30.73 -13.94 4.30
C THR A 413 -30.14 -14.43 2.98
N ALA A 414 -28.90 -14.89 2.97
CA ALA A 414 -28.30 -15.63 1.84
C ALA A 414 -28.03 -17.08 2.28
N VAL A 415 -28.62 -18.04 1.56
CA VAL A 415 -28.43 -19.49 1.76
C VAL A 415 -27.22 -19.94 0.94
N ILE A 416 -26.22 -20.55 1.58
CA ILE A 416 -25.09 -21.21 0.90
C ILE A 416 -25.25 -22.73 1.08
N GLN A 417 -25.26 -23.46 -0.03
CA GLN A 417 -25.41 -24.91 -0.11
C GLN A 417 -24.28 -25.66 0.62
N ALA A 418 -24.63 -26.63 1.47
CA ALA A 418 -23.69 -27.50 2.18
C ALA A 418 -23.14 -28.62 1.27
N SER A 419 -21.84 -28.91 1.37
CA SER A 419 -21.21 -30.09 0.76
C SER A 419 -21.29 -31.29 1.69
N GLN A 420 -21.83 -32.42 1.22
CA GLN A 420 -21.82 -33.71 1.93
C GLN A 420 -20.42 -34.34 1.90
N THR A 421 -19.95 -34.88 3.03
CA THR A 421 -18.74 -35.73 3.06
C THR A 421 -19.06 -37.05 3.76
N THR A 422 -18.87 -38.17 3.07
CA THR A 422 -19.09 -39.53 3.60
C THR A 422 -17.76 -40.13 4.05
N THR A 423 -17.67 -40.65 5.28
CA THR A 423 -16.48 -41.38 5.75
C THR A 423 -16.85 -42.79 6.21
N SER A 424 -16.28 -43.83 5.59
CA SER A 424 -16.44 -45.23 6.02
C SER A 424 -15.28 -45.68 6.92
N ARG A 425 -15.57 -46.25 8.10
CA ARG A 425 -14.54 -46.77 9.03
C ARG A 425 -14.62 -48.31 9.08
N ARG A 426 -13.52 -49.00 8.74
CA ARG A 426 -13.42 -50.47 8.78
C ARG A 426 -12.83 -50.91 10.13
N MET A 427 -13.57 -51.70 10.92
CA MET A 427 -13.14 -52.22 12.22
C MET A 427 -12.29 -53.49 12.05
N SER A 428 -11.07 -53.54 12.62
CA SER A 428 -10.25 -54.75 12.68
C SER A 428 -10.54 -55.57 13.95
N LYS A 429 -10.88 -56.84 13.78
CA LYS A 429 -11.05 -57.80 14.89
C LYS A 429 -9.67 -58.31 15.35
N ARG A 430 -9.31 -58.07 16.61
CA ARG A 430 -8.19 -58.74 17.31
C ARG A 430 -8.61 -60.17 17.65
N LEU A 431 -7.90 -61.18 17.13
CA LEU A 431 -7.94 -62.55 17.65
C LEU A 431 -7.06 -62.67 18.90
N ARG A 432 -7.60 -63.26 19.98
CA ARG A 432 -6.84 -63.82 21.10
C ARG A 432 -6.50 -65.28 20.76
N SER A 433 -5.26 -65.71 21.03
CA SER A 433 -4.94 -67.13 21.20
C SER A 433 -4.17 -67.33 22.51
N ARG A 434 -4.43 -68.50 23.10
CA ARG A 434 -3.97 -69.02 24.39
C ARG A 434 -2.47 -69.16 24.51
#